data_AF-A0A1S3DRP5-F1
#
_entry.id   AF-A0A1S3DRP5-F1
#
_cell.length_a   1.000
_cell.length_b   1.000
_cell.length_c   1.000
_cell.angle_alpha   90.00
_cell.angle_beta   90.00
_cell.angle_gamma   90.00
#
_symmetry.space_group_name_H-M   'P 1'
#
loop_
_entity.id
_entity.type
_entity.pdbx_description
1 polymer ?
#
loop_
_entity_poly.entity_id
_entity_poly.type
_entity_poly.pdbx_seq_one_letter_code
_entity_poly.pdbx_strand_id
1 'polypeptide(L)'
;ITDDALQKLLCLDLSPSSKTEYGLDIRDSAVQWINDIEQDKKYSRWSYSLMDLLRPTFPGMLRNIKRNLYSLVIICDPSKKESIPLLKLIESFYVHSAPLRIGLVFNINPADEVTGLQDAGVAMLNVFNYIGEIKKPHEALAFLTEVS
;
A
#
# COMPACT_ATOMS: atom_id res chain seq x y z
N ILE A 1 -19.81 -42.14 -13.54
CA ILE A 1 -19.74 -40.67 -13.64
C ILE A 1 -18.56 -40.39 -14.55
N THR A 2 -18.79 -39.83 -15.72
CA THR A 2 -17.75 -39.59 -16.74
C THR A 2 -16.77 -38.54 -16.23
N ASP A 3 -15.46 -38.77 -16.43
CA ASP A 3 -14.35 -37.92 -15.95
C ASP A 3 -14.51 -36.44 -16.36
N ASP A 4 -15.09 -36.19 -17.54
CA ASP A 4 -15.41 -34.86 -18.05
C ASP A 4 -16.43 -34.08 -17.19
N ALA A 5 -17.37 -34.78 -16.55
CA ALA A 5 -18.33 -34.15 -15.64
C ALA A 5 -17.67 -33.75 -14.30
N LEU A 6 -16.63 -34.49 -13.91
CA LEU A 6 -15.87 -34.23 -12.69
C LEU A 6 -14.91 -33.05 -12.89
N GLN A 7 -14.28 -32.94 -14.07
CA GLN A 7 -13.48 -31.76 -14.45
C GLN A 7 -14.33 -30.48 -14.50
N LYS A 8 -15.55 -30.54 -15.06
CA LYS A 8 -16.48 -29.40 -15.06
C LYS A 8 -16.95 -28.99 -13.66
N LEU A 9 -17.08 -29.94 -12.74
CA LEU A 9 -17.39 -29.66 -11.34
C LEU A 9 -16.20 -29.04 -10.58
N LEU A 10 -14.97 -29.45 -10.89
CA LEU A 10 -13.76 -28.86 -10.31
C LEU A 10 -13.50 -27.42 -10.79
N CYS A 11 -13.92 -27.08 -12.01
CA CYS A 11 -13.86 -25.71 -12.55
C CYS A 11 -15.00 -24.80 -12.08
N LEU A 12 -15.95 -25.31 -11.29
CA LEU A 12 -17.09 -24.55 -10.82
C LEU A 12 -16.69 -23.76 -9.56
N ASP A 13 -16.52 -22.46 -9.70
CA ASP A 13 -16.30 -21.54 -8.57
C ASP A 13 -17.59 -21.49 -7.73
N LEU A 14 -17.55 -22.14 -6.56
CA LEU A 14 -18.65 -22.25 -5.61
C LEU A 14 -18.70 -21.08 -4.62
N SER A 15 -17.98 -19.98 -4.85
CA SER A 15 -18.02 -18.82 -3.96
C SER A 15 -19.44 -18.19 -3.94
N PRO A 16 -20.11 -18.07 -2.77
CA PRO A 16 -21.51 -17.66 -2.67
C PRO A 16 -21.67 -16.13 -2.70
N SER A 17 -20.96 -15.48 -3.63
CA SER A 17 -21.14 -14.08 -3.95
C SER A 17 -20.38 -13.79 -5.23
N SER A 18 -21.08 -13.39 -6.28
CA SER A 18 -20.52 -12.79 -7.50
C SER A 18 -19.82 -11.46 -7.18
N LYS A 19 -18.72 -11.51 -6.43
CA LYS A 19 -17.79 -10.39 -6.33
C LYS A 19 -16.98 -10.45 -7.61
N THR A 20 -17.38 -9.65 -8.58
CA THR A 20 -16.53 -9.33 -9.72
C THR A 20 -15.23 -8.76 -9.16
N GLU A 21 -14.19 -9.58 -9.13
CA GLU A 21 -12.87 -9.20 -8.66
C GLU A 21 -12.20 -8.40 -9.79
N TYR A 22 -12.16 -7.07 -9.64
CA TYR A 22 -11.49 -6.20 -10.58
C TYR A 22 -10.01 -6.08 -10.20
N GLY A 23 -9.13 -6.42 -11.14
CA GLY A 23 -7.72 -6.09 -11.03
C GLY A 23 -7.52 -4.61 -11.33
N LEU A 24 -7.04 -3.84 -10.34
CA LEU A 24 -6.62 -2.45 -10.52
C LEU A 24 -5.11 -2.41 -10.80
N ASP A 25 -4.70 -1.73 -11.87
CA ASP A 25 -3.28 -1.48 -12.13
C ASP A 25 -2.78 -0.35 -11.22
N ILE A 26 -1.86 -0.68 -10.32
CA ILE A 26 -1.31 0.23 -9.31
C ILE A 26 0.07 0.80 -9.69
N ARG A 27 0.51 0.62 -10.94
CA ARG A 27 1.83 1.07 -11.42
C ARG A 27 1.86 2.53 -11.86
N ASP A 28 0.79 3.28 -11.59
CA ASP A 28 0.69 4.69 -11.91
C ASP A 28 1.73 5.52 -11.13
N SER A 29 2.23 6.58 -11.74
CA SER A 29 3.14 7.55 -11.13
C SER A 29 2.47 8.38 -10.03
N ALA A 30 1.13 8.38 -9.98
CA ALA A 30 0.38 9.02 -8.90
C ALA A 30 0.62 8.35 -7.52
N VAL A 31 1.12 7.11 -7.48
CA VAL A 31 1.37 6.39 -6.22
C VAL A 31 2.70 6.82 -5.62
N GLN A 32 2.63 7.50 -4.48
CA GLN A 32 3.80 7.88 -3.68
C GLN A 32 4.21 6.72 -2.78
N TRP A 33 5.32 6.05 -3.11
CA TRP A 33 5.83 4.91 -2.34
C TRP A 33 6.59 5.37 -1.09
N ILE A 34 6.20 4.87 0.07
CA ILE A 34 6.79 5.24 1.36
C ILE A 34 8.04 4.42 1.69
N ASN A 35 8.03 3.14 1.32
CA ASN A 35 9.10 2.18 1.59
C ASN A 35 9.39 1.27 0.38
N ASP A 36 10.58 0.69 0.39
CA ASP A 36 11.01 -0.33 -0.56
C ASP A 36 11.53 -1.56 0.17
N ILE A 37 10.77 -2.66 0.11
CA ILE A 37 11.10 -3.92 0.79
C ILE A 37 12.42 -4.52 0.27
N GLU A 38 12.78 -4.30 -0.99
CA GLU A 38 13.95 -4.92 -1.62
C GLU A 38 15.23 -4.10 -1.40
N GLN A 39 15.10 -2.78 -1.29
CA GLN A 39 16.24 -1.86 -1.20
C GLN A 39 16.49 -1.32 0.20
N ASP A 40 15.46 -1.13 1.03
CA ASP A 40 15.65 -0.45 2.32
C ASP A 40 16.49 -1.29 3.30
N LYS A 41 17.40 -0.59 4.01
CA LYS A 41 18.25 -1.19 5.06
C LYS A 41 17.44 -1.83 6.18
N LYS A 42 16.22 -1.34 6.43
CA LYS A 42 15.29 -1.86 7.45
C LYS A 42 14.97 -3.34 7.24
N TYR A 43 14.88 -3.77 5.98
CA TYR A 43 14.53 -5.15 5.61
C TYR A 43 15.76 -6.02 5.31
N SER A 44 16.99 -5.51 5.52
CA SER A 44 18.24 -6.23 5.24
C SER A 44 18.37 -7.59 5.94
N ARG A 45 17.71 -7.77 7.09
CA ARG A 45 17.70 -9.02 7.87
C ARG A 45 16.81 -10.10 7.25
N TRP A 46 15.97 -9.77 6.28
CA TRP A 46 15.02 -10.70 5.69
C TRP A 46 15.66 -11.53 4.59
N SER A 47 15.19 -12.77 4.43
CA SER A 47 15.64 -13.67 3.38
C SER A 47 15.10 -13.24 2.01
N TYR A 48 15.91 -13.41 0.96
CA TYR A 48 15.50 -13.19 -0.43
C TYR A 48 14.81 -14.42 -1.06
N SER A 49 14.81 -15.56 -0.37
CA SER A 49 14.34 -16.84 -0.90
C SER A 49 12.81 -16.95 -0.88
N LEU A 50 12.21 -17.18 -2.05
CA LEU A 50 10.77 -17.45 -2.17
C LEU A 50 10.38 -18.84 -1.63
N MET A 51 11.35 -19.75 -1.44
CA MET A 51 11.11 -21.05 -0.81
C MET A 51 10.54 -20.89 0.62
N ASP A 52 10.81 -19.74 1.25
CA ASP A 52 10.27 -19.41 2.56
C ASP A 52 8.74 -19.27 2.58
N LEU A 53 8.08 -19.06 1.44
CA LEU A 53 6.62 -19.09 1.33
C LEU A 53 6.05 -20.50 1.49
N LEU A 54 6.81 -21.53 1.12
CA LEU A 54 6.36 -22.92 1.13
C LEU A 54 6.54 -23.60 2.50
N ARG A 55 7.29 -22.99 3.41
CA ARG A 55 7.46 -23.52 4.76
C ARG A 55 6.17 -23.31 5.55
N PRO A 56 5.63 -24.32 6.25
CA PRO A 56 4.39 -24.22 6.99
C PRO A 56 4.36 -22.99 7.90
N THR A 57 3.27 -22.23 7.87
CA THR A 57 2.99 -21.10 8.75
C THR A 57 1.64 -21.28 9.42
N PHE A 58 1.44 -20.59 10.54
CA PHE A 58 0.10 -20.38 11.04
C PHE A 58 -0.76 -19.67 9.98
N PRO A 59 -2.02 -20.10 9.77
CA PRO A 59 -2.90 -19.46 8.81
C PRO A 59 -3.09 -17.99 9.18
N GLY A 60 -2.98 -17.10 8.18
CA GLY A 60 -3.10 -15.64 8.36
C GLY A 60 -1.81 -14.89 8.68
N MET A 61 -0.68 -15.57 8.85
CA MET A 61 0.61 -14.91 9.09
C MET A 61 1.35 -14.62 7.78
N LEU A 62 1.67 -13.34 7.53
CA LEU A 62 2.52 -12.94 6.41
C LEU A 62 3.99 -13.24 6.72
N ARG A 63 4.72 -13.74 5.72
CA ARG A 63 6.14 -14.08 5.86
C ARG A 63 7.02 -12.88 5.54
N ASN A 64 8.00 -12.66 6.41
CA ASN A 64 9.03 -11.64 6.22
C ASN A 64 10.02 -12.09 5.15
N ILE A 65 9.81 -11.65 3.92
CA ILE A 65 10.65 -11.95 2.77
C ILE A 65 11.04 -10.62 2.12
N LYS A 66 12.31 -10.49 1.76
CA LYS A 66 12.88 -9.28 1.16
C LYS A 66 12.51 -9.17 -0.34
N ARG A 67 11.22 -9.26 -0.65
CA ARG A 67 10.63 -9.25 -2.00
C ARG A 67 9.34 -8.44 -1.99
N ASN A 68 9.05 -7.73 -3.08
CA ASN A 68 7.80 -6.99 -3.23
C ASN A 68 6.62 -7.94 -3.57
N LEU A 69 6.08 -8.61 -2.55
CA LEU A 69 4.99 -9.58 -2.70
C LEU A 69 3.61 -8.98 -2.43
N TYR A 70 3.53 -8.08 -1.45
CA TYR A 70 2.28 -7.48 -0.98
C TYR A 70 2.41 -5.97 -1.05
N SER A 71 1.52 -5.34 -1.82
CA SER A 71 1.44 -3.88 -1.92
C SER A 71 0.13 -3.39 -1.30
N LEU A 72 0.22 -2.34 -0.50
CA LEU A 72 -0.91 -1.64 0.10
C LEU A 72 -0.92 -0.21 -0.44
N VAL A 73 -1.91 0.12 -1.26
CA VAL A 73 -2.10 1.48 -1.76
C VAL A 73 -3.35 2.07 -1.10
N ILE A 74 -3.18 3.22 -0.46
CA ILE A 74 -4.28 3.93 0.20
C ILE A 74 -4.51 5.25 -0.52
N ILE A 75 -5.77 5.48 -0.87
CA ILE A 75 -6.24 6.73 -1.46
C ILE A 75 -6.90 7.53 -0.35
N CYS A 76 -6.34 8.69 -0.01
CA CYS A 76 -6.93 9.55 1.00
C CYS A 76 -6.67 11.03 0.74
N ASP A 77 -7.54 11.87 1.30
CA ASP A 77 -7.35 13.31 1.35
C ASP A 77 -6.82 13.68 2.76
N PRO A 78 -5.57 14.15 2.89
CA PRO A 78 -4.98 14.49 4.18
C PRO A 78 -5.68 15.71 4.82
N SER A 79 -6.43 16.52 4.07
CA SER A 79 -7.18 17.66 4.62
C SER A 79 -8.40 17.23 5.44
N LYS A 80 -8.85 15.97 5.33
CA LYS A 80 -10.06 15.46 5.98
C LYS A 80 -9.71 14.66 7.23
N LYS A 81 -10.44 14.90 8.32
CA LYS A 81 -10.23 14.17 9.59
C LYS A 81 -10.44 12.66 9.50
N GLU A 82 -11.21 12.21 8.51
CA GLU A 82 -11.47 10.78 8.25
C GLU A 82 -10.22 10.03 7.76
N SER A 83 -9.23 10.72 7.18
CA SER A 83 -8.00 10.09 6.70
C SER A 83 -6.95 9.89 7.80
N ILE A 84 -7.02 10.63 8.90
CA ILE A 84 -6.11 10.53 10.05
C ILE A 84 -5.93 9.08 10.54
N PRO A 85 -6.98 8.30 10.82
CA PRO A 85 -6.82 6.91 11.25
C PRO A 85 -6.13 6.04 10.20
N LEU A 86 -6.34 6.29 8.90
CA LEU A 86 -5.68 5.56 7.82
C LEU A 86 -4.17 5.89 7.78
N LEU A 87 -3.82 7.17 7.91
CA LEU A 87 -2.43 7.61 7.96
C LEU A 87 -1.69 7.03 9.17
N LYS A 88 -2.32 7.03 10.35
CA LYS A 88 -1.77 6.40 11.56
C LYS A 88 -1.61 4.88 11.42
N LEU A 89 -2.52 4.22 10.73
CA LEU A 89 -2.42 2.79 10.45
C LEU A 89 -1.22 2.49 9.54
N ILE A 90 -1.02 3.28 8.48
CA ILE A 90 0.13 3.17 7.60
C ILE A 90 1.43 3.36 8.37
N GLU A 91 1.50 4.40 9.21
CA GLU A 91 2.66 4.68 10.03
C GLU A 91 2.98 3.50 10.96
N SER A 92 1.96 2.92 11.60
CA SER A 92 2.10 1.72 12.43
C SER A 92 2.69 0.54 11.64
N PHE A 93 2.18 0.27 10.43
CA PHE A 93 2.74 -0.78 9.58
C PHE A 93 4.20 -0.54 9.21
N TYR A 94 4.55 0.71 8.90
CA TYR A 94 5.93 1.06 8.62
C TYR A 94 6.82 0.86 9.85
N VAL A 95 6.43 1.37 11.02
CA VAL A 95 7.19 1.26 12.29
C VAL A 95 7.43 -0.21 12.64
N HIS A 96 6.39 -1.04 12.59
CA HIS A 96 6.47 -2.47 12.90
C HIS A 96 7.12 -3.33 11.82
N SER A 97 7.63 -2.73 10.73
CA SER A 97 8.27 -3.45 9.62
C SER A 97 7.35 -4.52 9.02
N ALA A 98 6.07 -4.20 8.80
CA ALA A 98 5.16 -5.12 8.13
C ALA A 98 5.72 -5.51 6.74
N PRO A 99 5.51 -6.74 6.26
CA PRO A 99 5.97 -7.20 4.93
C PRO A 99 5.07 -6.65 3.81
N LEU A 100 4.83 -5.35 3.83
CA LEU A 100 3.96 -4.62 2.93
C LEU A 100 4.74 -3.46 2.31
N ARG A 101 4.67 -3.35 0.97
CA ARG A 101 5.08 -2.14 0.27
C ARG A 101 3.93 -1.15 0.31
N ILE A 102 4.13 0.00 0.94
CA ILE A 102 3.09 0.96 1.24
C ILE A 102 3.17 2.13 0.24
N GLY A 103 2.05 2.39 -0.43
CA GLY A 103 1.84 3.51 -1.32
C GLY A 103 0.71 4.41 -0.84
N LEU A 104 0.86 5.71 -1.06
CA LEU A 104 -0.13 6.73 -0.75
C LEU A 104 -0.53 7.46 -2.03
N VAL A 105 -1.83 7.67 -2.21
CA VAL A 105 -2.38 8.47 -3.29
C VAL A 105 -3.24 9.57 -2.68
N PHE A 106 -2.95 10.81 -3.06
CA PHE A 106 -3.67 11.98 -2.56
C PHE A 106 -4.92 12.21 -3.40
N ASN A 107 -6.10 12.09 -2.80
CA ASN A 107 -7.37 12.42 -3.45
C ASN A 107 -7.67 13.91 -3.29
N ILE A 108 -6.95 14.73 -4.05
CA ILE A 108 -7.03 16.19 -4.04
C ILE A 108 -7.64 16.71 -5.34
N ASN A 109 -7.92 18.01 -5.39
CA ASN A 109 -8.42 18.66 -6.60
C ASN A 109 -7.41 18.49 -7.76
N PRO A 110 -7.83 17.92 -8.91
CA PRO A 110 -6.93 17.69 -10.05
C PRO A 110 -6.69 18.96 -10.90
N ALA A 111 -7.30 20.09 -10.57
CA ALA A 111 -7.15 21.33 -11.35
C ALA A 111 -5.76 21.98 -11.13
N ASP A 112 -4.97 22.08 -12.20
CA ASP A 112 -3.62 22.68 -12.20
C ASP A 112 -3.60 24.17 -11.78
N GLU A 113 -4.75 24.85 -11.82
CA GLU A 113 -4.88 26.26 -11.43
C GLU A 113 -4.93 26.47 -9.91
N VAL A 114 -5.24 25.41 -9.15
CA VAL A 114 -5.42 25.50 -7.71
C VAL A 114 -4.08 25.37 -7.01
N THR A 115 -3.69 26.43 -6.31
CA THR A 115 -2.44 26.45 -5.53
C THR A 115 -2.67 26.01 -4.10
N GLY A 116 -1.60 25.61 -3.39
CA GLY A 116 -1.68 25.25 -1.96
C GLY A 116 -2.13 26.41 -1.04
N LEU A 117 -2.23 27.64 -1.54
CA LEU A 117 -2.85 28.75 -0.83
C LEU A 117 -4.38 28.68 -0.83
N GLN A 118 -4.96 28.01 -1.83
CA GLN A 118 -6.40 27.92 -2.04
C GLN A 118 -6.97 26.60 -1.50
N ASP A 119 -6.20 25.51 -1.56
CA ASP A 119 -6.61 24.19 -1.11
C ASP A 119 -5.55 23.59 -0.16
N ALA A 120 -6.00 23.21 1.04
CA ALA A 120 -5.17 22.62 2.06
C ALA A 120 -4.62 21.23 1.65
N GLY A 121 -5.38 20.44 0.89
CA GLY A 121 -4.93 19.15 0.38
C GLY A 121 -3.77 19.29 -0.60
N VAL A 122 -3.85 20.28 -1.50
CA VAL A 122 -2.76 20.63 -2.44
C VAL A 122 -1.53 21.12 -1.67
N ALA A 123 -1.73 21.93 -0.62
CA ALA A 123 -0.63 22.37 0.24
C ALA A 123 0.09 21.18 0.90
N MET A 124 -0.66 20.24 1.46
CA MET A 124 -0.12 19.04 2.11
C MET A 124 0.62 18.14 1.12
N LEU A 125 0.12 17.97 -0.11
CA LEU A 125 0.83 17.25 -1.16
C LEU A 125 2.18 17.91 -1.49
N ASN A 126 2.19 19.24 -1.66
CA ASN A 126 3.41 19.98 -1.96
C ASN A 126 4.44 19.86 -0.83
N VAL A 127 3.99 19.97 0.42
CA VAL A 127 4.86 19.78 1.59
C VAL A 127 5.37 18.34 1.65
N PHE A 128 4.52 17.35 1.37
CA PHE A 128 4.92 15.94 1.33
C PHE A 128 6.02 15.70 0.29
N ASN A 129 5.82 16.21 -0.94
CA ASN A 129 6.80 16.10 -2.01
C ASN A 129 8.12 16.78 -1.65
N TYR A 130 8.05 17.99 -1.09
CA TYR A 130 9.23 18.74 -0.65
C TYR A 130 10.04 18.01 0.44
N ILE A 131 9.37 17.46 1.46
CA ILE A 131 10.04 16.69 2.51
C ILE A 131 10.58 15.36 1.94
N GLY A 132 9.83 14.74 1.02
CA GLY A 132 10.23 13.51 0.33
C GLY A 132 11.53 13.68 -0.47
N GLU A 133 11.67 14.82 -1.17
CA GLU A 133 12.88 15.16 -1.94
C GLU A 133 14.08 15.48 -1.06
N ILE A 134 13.89 16.23 0.03
CA ILE A 134 14.99 16.65 0.90
C ILE A 134 15.48 15.52 1.80
N LYS A 135 14.55 14.69 2.27
CA LYS A 135 14.83 13.65 3.26
C LYS A 135 14.41 12.28 2.74
N LYS A 136 13.31 11.76 3.27
CA LYS A 136 12.77 10.43 2.97
C LYS A 136 11.25 10.48 3.01
N PRO A 137 10.55 9.72 2.16
CA PRO A 137 9.09 9.67 2.11
C PRO A 137 8.42 9.32 3.46
N HIS A 138 9.05 8.48 4.29
CA HIS A 138 8.49 8.13 5.60
C HIS A 138 8.51 9.29 6.61
N GLU A 139 9.47 10.23 6.51
CA GLU A 139 9.47 11.42 7.37
C GLU A 139 8.38 12.39 6.95
N ALA A 140 8.08 12.47 5.64
CA ALA A 140 6.96 13.23 5.11
C ALA A 140 5.62 12.66 5.61
N LEU A 141 5.49 11.32 5.68
CA LEU A 141 4.32 10.66 6.26
C LEU A 141 4.17 11.01 7.75
N ALA A 142 5.24 10.94 8.53
CA ALA A 142 5.22 11.28 9.96
C ALA A 142 4.81 12.74 10.18
N PHE A 143 5.28 13.65 9.34
CA PHE A 143 4.84 15.04 9.37
C PHE A 143 3.33 15.18 9.12
N LEU A 144 2.78 14.44 8.15
CA LEU A 144 1.34 14.46 7.89
C LEU A 144 0.52 13.90 9.07
N THR A 145 1.01 12.88 9.77
CA THR A 145 0.31 12.33 10.95
C THR A 145 0.40 13.20 12.19
N GLU A 146 1.46 14.00 12.32
CA GLU A 146 1.62 14.99 13.40
C GLU A 146 0.77 16.25 13.20
N VAL A 147 0.62 16.71 11.95
CA VAL A 147 -0.09 17.95 11.62
C VAL A 147 -1.61 17.78 11.54
N SER A 148 -2.09 16.56 11.23
CA SER A 148 -3.52 16.29 10.97
C SER A 148 -4.36 16.00 12.21
#